data_AF-A0A3P8THI4-F1
#
_entry.id   AF-A0A3P8THI4-F1
#
_cell.length_a   1.000
_cell.length_b   1.000
_cell.length_c   1.000
_cell.angle_alpha   90.00
_cell.angle_beta   90.00
_cell.angle_gamma   90.00
#
_symmetry.space_group_name_H-M   'P 1'
#
loop_
_entity.id
_entity.type
_entity.pdbx_description
1 polymer ?
#
loop_
_entity_poly.entity_id
_entity_poly.type
_entity_poly.pdbx_seq_one_letter_code
_entity_poly.pdbx_strand_id
1 'polypeptide(L)'
;PCRTGAYKVVVLLMFITLQCQCLTQSTNSIKRPDKSYHATRYSFIDIPLNWYEAQRFCRVKFTDLVTINNMYNNNKLLDALGGQVSLTWIGLHRGASDRWMWADGGGEALFTRWTEGEPNQLAADEWCAEASSSGRWNDVSCAEKKDFICYDRE
;
A
#
# COMPACT_ATOMS: atom_id res chain seq x y z
N PRO A 1 -50.33 -7.11 31.04
CA PRO A 1 -51.65 -7.78 31.13
C PRO A 1 -51.59 -8.99 32.08
N CYS A 2 -52.05 -8.75 33.30
CA CYS A 2 -52.59 -9.67 34.32
C CYS A 2 -52.63 -11.19 34.02
N ARG A 3 -52.06 -12.03 34.91
CA ARG A 3 -52.79 -12.79 35.95
C ARG A 3 -51.93 -13.87 36.66
N THR A 4 -52.02 -13.84 37.99
CA THR A 4 -52.13 -14.94 39.00
C THR A 4 -51.06 -16.06 39.02
N GLY A 5 -50.51 -16.50 40.14
CA GLY A 5 -50.91 -16.31 41.54
C GLY A 5 -49.97 -17.10 42.48
N ALA A 6 -50.13 -16.79 43.77
CA ALA A 6 -49.29 -17.09 44.92
C ALA A 6 -49.12 -18.57 45.30
N TYR A 7 -47.92 -18.92 45.80
CA TYR A 7 -47.56 -19.92 46.84
C TYR A 7 -46.06 -19.64 47.15
N LYS A 8 -45.50 -19.56 48.37
CA LYS A 8 -45.87 -19.96 49.74
C LYS A 8 -45.09 -19.09 50.74
N VAL A 9 -45.68 -18.87 51.91
CA VAL A 9 -45.04 -18.30 53.10
C VAL A 9 -43.96 -19.26 53.62
N VAL A 10 -42.77 -18.75 53.92
CA VAL A 10 -42.04 -18.83 55.21
C VAL A 10 -40.62 -18.28 54.96
N VAL A 11 -40.26 -17.29 55.78
CA VAL A 11 -39.00 -16.56 55.80
C VAL A 11 -37.93 -17.40 56.48
N LEU A 12 -36.82 -17.69 55.81
CA LEU A 12 -35.52 -17.84 56.47
C LEU A 12 -34.38 -17.50 55.51
N LEU A 13 -33.54 -16.59 55.98
CA LEU A 13 -32.47 -15.90 55.28
C LEU A 13 -31.40 -16.86 54.74
N MET A 14 -31.26 -16.93 53.41
CA MET A 14 -30.02 -17.31 52.75
C MET A 14 -29.82 -16.44 51.51
N PHE A 15 -28.83 -15.55 51.59
CA PHE A 15 -28.36 -14.75 50.47
C PHE A 15 -27.75 -15.67 49.41
N ILE A 16 -28.50 -15.98 48.36
CA ILE A 16 -27.95 -16.61 47.16
C ILE A 16 -28.13 -15.60 46.04
N THR A 17 -27.06 -14.83 45.80
CA THR A 17 -26.92 -14.05 44.56
C THR A 17 -26.93 -15.04 43.40
N LEU A 18 -27.96 -15.01 42.55
CA LEU A 18 -27.91 -15.64 41.24
C LEU A 18 -26.83 -14.90 40.43
N GLN A 19 -25.61 -15.42 40.44
CA GLN A 19 -24.67 -15.10 39.37
C GLN A 19 -25.17 -15.79 38.09
N CYS A 20 -25.65 -14.98 37.15
CA CYS A 20 -25.74 -15.40 35.76
C CYS A 20 -24.29 -15.51 35.24
N GLN A 21 -23.64 -16.64 35.48
CA GLN A 21 -22.33 -16.91 34.91
C GLN A 21 -22.51 -17.23 33.43
N CYS A 22 -22.24 -16.24 32.58
CA CYS A 22 -21.96 -16.50 31.18
C CYS A 22 -20.67 -17.32 31.15
N LEU A 23 -20.75 -18.61 30.83
CA LEU A 23 -19.57 -19.40 30.52
C LEU A 23 -18.95 -18.78 29.27
N THR A 24 -17.88 -17.99 29.45
CA THR A 24 -17.00 -17.60 28.36
C THR A 24 -16.29 -18.86 27.91
N GLN A 25 -16.86 -19.58 26.94
CA GLN A 25 -16.09 -20.55 26.19
C GLN A 25 -14.98 -19.76 25.50
N SER A 26 -13.73 -19.94 25.96
CA SER A 26 -12.57 -19.46 25.23
C SER A 26 -12.63 -20.14 23.88
N THR A 27 -13.02 -19.40 22.84
CA THR A 27 -12.82 -19.87 21.49
C THR A 27 -11.31 -19.92 21.33
N ASN A 28 -10.76 -21.14 21.32
CA ASN A 28 -9.45 -21.41 20.76
C ASN A 28 -9.55 -21.00 19.29
N SER A 29 -9.34 -19.73 19.04
CA SER A 29 -9.25 -19.17 17.71
C SER A 29 -7.97 -19.75 17.14
N ILE A 30 -8.12 -20.67 16.19
CA ILE A 30 -7.03 -21.08 15.30
C ILE A 30 -6.49 -19.77 14.72
N LYS A 31 -5.36 -19.29 15.24
CA LYS A 31 -4.66 -18.15 14.67
C LYS A 31 -4.25 -18.57 13.27
N ARG A 32 -4.90 -18.00 12.26
CA ARG A 32 -4.36 -18.04 10.89
C ARG A 32 -2.95 -17.43 10.97
N PRO A 33 -1.96 -17.96 10.24
CA PRO A 33 -0.66 -17.31 10.19
C PRO A 33 -0.91 -15.89 9.68
N ASP A 34 -0.65 -14.91 10.54
CA ASP A 34 -0.64 -13.51 10.14
C ASP A 34 0.48 -13.37 9.12
N LYS A 35 0.14 -13.18 7.85
CA LYS A 35 1.10 -12.69 6.87
C LYS A 35 1.45 -11.29 7.36
N SER A 36 2.55 -11.16 8.09
CA SER A 36 3.08 -9.87 8.52
C SER A 36 3.27 -8.99 7.28
N TYR A 37 2.28 -8.16 7.01
CA TYR A 37 2.34 -7.20 5.92
C TYR A 37 3.26 -6.10 6.41
N HIS A 38 4.54 -6.18 6.05
CA HIS A 38 5.51 -5.15 6.39
C HIS A 38 5.00 -3.82 5.87
N ALA A 39 4.87 -2.85 6.76
CA ALA A 39 4.48 -1.52 6.37
C ALA A 39 5.58 -0.95 5.47
N THR A 40 5.17 -0.32 4.37
CA THR A 40 6.10 0.31 3.43
C THR A 40 6.12 1.82 3.63
N ARG A 41 7.30 2.42 3.71
CA ARG A 41 7.46 3.87 3.80
C ARG A 41 7.98 4.43 2.48
N TYR A 42 7.39 5.50 1.97
CA TYR A 42 7.84 6.19 0.75
C TYR A 42 8.58 7.48 1.11
N SER A 43 9.69 7.75 0.44
CA SER A 43 10.54 8.92 0.67
C SER A 43 10.83 9.62 -0.66
N PHE A 44 10.44 10.90 -0.77
CA PHE A 44 10.77 11.75 -1.91
C PHE A 44 12.24 12.21 -1.83
N ILE A 45 12.96 12.07 -2.94
CA ILE A 45 14.36 12.43 -3.08
C ILE A 45 14.49 13.53 -4.13
N ASP A 46 14.76 14.74 -3.65
CA ASP A 46 14.94 15.98 -4.44
C ASP A 46 16.36 16.05 -5.02
N ILE A 47 16.69 15.08 -5.87
CA ILE A 47 17.97 15.01 -6.60
C ILE A 47 17.66 14.54 -8.03
N PRO A 48 17.83 15.38 -9.06
CA PRO A 48 17.47 15.01 -10.41
C PRO A 48 18.47 14.02 -11.01
N LEU A 49 18.02 12.79 -11.22
CA LEU A 49 18.80 11.68 -11.79
C LEU A 49 18.06 11.03 -12.95
N ASN A 50 18.78 10.30 -13.80
CA ASN A 50 18.11 9.41 -14.75
C ASN A 50 17.52 8.19 -14.03
N TRP A 51 16.61 7.47 -14.68
CA TRP A 51 15.87 6.39 -14.02
C TRP A 51 16.78 5.31 -13.43
N TYR A 52 17.84 4.92 -14.16
CA TYR A 52 18.78 3.89 -13.70
C TYR A 52 19.64 4.35 -12.53
N GLU A 53 20.06 5.62 -12.53
CA GLU A 53 20.79 6.24 -11.42
C GLU A 53 19.91 6.39 -10.18
N ALA A 54 18.65 6.80 -10.36
CA ALA A 54 17.66 6.87 -9.30
C ALA A 54 17.39 5.50 -8.66
N GLN A 55 17.20 4.45 -9.47
CA GLN A 55 17.07 3.07 -8.99
C GLN A 55 18.30 2.64 -8.18
N ARG A 56 19.49 2.90 -8.70
CA ARG A 56 20.75 2.58 -8.00
C ARG A 56 20.83 3.33 -6.68
N PHE A 57 20.48 4.61 -6.65
CA PHE A 57 20.45 5.40 -5.42
C PHE A 57 19.50 4.77 -4.40
N CYS A 58 18.27 4.44 -4.81
CA CYS A 58 17.31 3.79 -3.92
C CYS A 58 17.83 2.46 -3.40
N ARG A 59 18.46 1.62 -4.22
CA ARG A 59 19.03 0.34 -3.75
C ARG A 59 20.21 0.47 -2.80
N VAL A 60 20.91 1.61 -2.82
CA VAL A 60 22.05 1.88 -1.92
C VAL A 60 21.58 2.48 -0.59
N LYS A 61 20.52 3.28 -0.60
CA LYS A 61 20.07 4.08 0.56
C LYS A 61 18.76 3.60 1.18
N PHE A 62 17.97 2.85 0.43
CA PHE A 62 16.61 2.39 0.70
C PHE A 62 16.47 0.93 0.19
N THR A 63 15.25 0.47 -0.09
CA THR A 63 15.00 -0.83 -0.75
C THR A 63 15.09 -0.73 -2.28
N ASP A 64 14.23 0.06 -2.91
CA ASP A 64 14.23 0.31 -4.38
C ASP A 64 13.35 1.54 -4.70
N LEU A 65 13.23 1.90 -5.98
CA LEU A 65 12.19 2.82 -6.46
C LEU A 65 10.79 2.29 -6.13
N VAL A 66 9.84 3.20 -5.90
CA VAL A 66 8.48 2.82 -5.46
C VAL A 66 7.76 1.89 -6.44
N THR A 67 7.19 0.83 -5.86
CA THR A 67 6.22 -0.05 -6.50
C THR A 67 4.80 0.35 -6.10
N ILE A 68 3.90 0.48 -7.09
CA ILE A 68 2.52 0.94 -6.87
C ILE A 68 1.55 -0.12 -7.38
N ASN A 69 1.16 -1.06 -6.53
CA ASN A 69 0.33 -2.21 -6.93
C ASN A 69 -1.17 -2.05 -6.64
N ASN A 70 -1.58 -0.93 -6.04
CA ASN A 70 -2.97 -0.65 -5.71
C ASN A 70 -3.16 0.84 -5.35
N MET A 71 -4.43 1.20 -5.10
CA MET A 71 -4.83 2.53 -4.65
C MET A 71 -4.18 2.97 -3.32
N TYR A 72 -3.95 2.04 -2.39
CA TYR A 72 -3.32 2.37 -1.11
C TYR A 72 -1.86 2.80 -1.30
N ASN A 73 -1.10 2.10 -2.14
CA ASN A 73 0.24 2.52 -2.54
C ASN A 73 0.21 3.86 -3.27
N ASN A 74 -0.78 4.08 -4.14
CA ASN A 74 -0.91 5.36 -4.82
C ASN A 74 -1.19 6.52 -3.86
N ASN A 75 -1.95 6.30 -2.79
CA ASN A 75 -2.16 7.35 -1.80
C ASN A 75 -0.87 7.66 -1.04
N LYS A 76 -0.06 6.64 -0.69
CA LYS A 76 1.28 6.85 -0.12
C LYS A 76 2.20 7.64 -1.06
N LEU A 77 2.11 7.39 -2.37
CA LEU A 77 2.82 8.19 -3.37
C LEU A 77 2.41 9.67 -3.27
N LEU A 78 1.10 9.96 -3.26
CA LEU A 78 0.59 11.33 -3.16
C LEU A 78 1.00 12.01 -1.85
N ASP A 79 0.97 11.28 -0.74
CA ASP A 79 1.42 11.78 0.56
C ASP A 79 2.91 12.12 0.55
N ALA A 80 3.74 11.26 -0.05
CA ALA A 80 5.19 11.49 -0.19
C ALA A 80 5.51 12.67 -1.12
N LEU A 81 4.69 12.89 -2.16
CA LEU A 81 4.80 14.03 -3.06
C LEU A 81 4.38 15.35 -2.39
N GLY A 82 3.62 15.35 -1.29
CA GLY A 82 3.32 16.56 -0.52
C GLY A 82 2.80 17.77 -1.32
N GLY A 83 2.16 17.56 -2.49
CA GLY A 83 1.70 18.63 -3.40
C GLY A 83 2.77 19.22 -4.34
N GLN A 84 3.95 18.63 -4.43
CA GLN A 84 5.00 18.98 -5.40
C GLN A 84 4.48 18.79 -6.83
N VAL A 85 4.77 19.74 -7.72
CA VAL A 85 4.23 19.78 -9.10
C VAL A 85 5.14 19.04 -10.10
N SER A 86 6.30 18.52 -9.66
CA SER A 86 7.26 17.84 -10.53
C SER A 86 6.82 16.43 -10.91
N LEU A 87 7.10 16.05 -12.15
CA LEU A 87 7.04 14.67 -12.61
C LEU A 87 8.20 13.90 -11.99
N THR A 88 7.89 12.74 -11.41
CA THR A 88 8.79 12.05 -10.49
C THR A 88 8.95 10.59 -10.89
N TRP A 89 10.17 10.05 -10.83
CA TRP A 89 10.38 8.65 -11.18
C TRP A 89 9.70 7.69 -10.20
N ILE A 90 9.06 6.67 -10.78
CA ILE A 90 8.56 5.49 -10.08
C ILE A 90 9.28 4.24 -10.57
N GLY A 91 9.19 3.13 -9.84
CA GLY A 91 9.93 1.90 -10.14
C GLY A 91 9.44 1.12 -11.34
N LEU A 92 8.63 1.71 -12.23
CA LEU A 92 8.02 1.01 -13.35
C LEU A 92 8.83 1.22 -14.64
N HIS A 93 9.16 0.13 -15.33
CA HIS A 93 9.90 0.17 -16.59
C HIS A 93 9.47 -0.96 -17.54
N ARG A 94 9.63 -0.76 -18.86
CA ARG A 94 9.15 -1.69 -19.89
C ARG A 94 10.20 -2.65 -20.44
N GLY A 95 11.48 -2.23 -20.42
CA GLY A 95 12.64 -3.07 -20.77
C GLY A 95 12.50 -3.87 -22.08
N ALA A 96 13.36 -4.88 -22.25
CA ALA A 96 13.38 -5.72 -23.46
C ALA A 96 12.25 -6.76 -23.55
N SER A 97 11.50 -6.97 -22.46
CA SER A 97 10.36 -7.91 -22.43
C SER A 97 9.08 -7.34 -23.01
N ASP A 98 9.08 -6.05 -23.39
CA ASP A 98 7.92 -5.32 -23.88
C ASP A 98 6.72 -5.34 -22.92
N ARG A 99 7.00 -5.46 -21.62
CA ARG A 99 6.02 -5.53 -20.54
C ARG A 99 6.44 -4.60 -19.42
N TRP A 100 5.48 -3.90 -18.83
CA TRP A 100 5.72 -3.01 -17.71
C TRP A 100 5.98 -3.82 -16.43
N MET A 101 7.20 -3.76 -15.93
CA MET A 101 7.71 -4.52 -14.79
C MET A 101 8.13 -3.57 -13.68
N TRP A 102 7.94 -4.01 -12.43
CA TRP A 102 8.47 -3.32 -11.26
C TRP A 102 9.95 -3.65 -11.03
N ALA A 103 10.73 -2.59 -10.85
CA ALA A 103 12.16 -2.59 -10.59
C ALA A 103 12.58 -3.51 -9.43
N ASP A 104 11.75 -3.58 -8.39
CA ASP A 104 12.01 -4.36 -7.18
C ASP A 104 11.83 -5.88 -7.35
N GLY A 105 11.47 -6.33 -8.55
CA GLY A 105 11.18 -7.73 -8.84
C GLY A 105 9.75 -8.15 -8.48
N GLY A 106 8.85 -7.21 -8.17
CA GLY A 106 7.44 -7.44 -7.86
C GLY A 106 6.62 -8.00 -9.04
N GLY A 107 7.21 -8.09 -10.22
CA GLY A 107 6.60 -8.68 -11.41
C GLY A 107 5.98 -7.65 -12.35
N GLU A 108 5.08 -8.11 -13.21
CA GLU A 108 4.35 -7.29 -14.17
C GLU A 108 3.32 -6.39 -13.46
N ALA A 109 3.16 -5.16 -13.93
CA ALA A 109 2.20 -4.23 -13.39
C ALA A 109 0.76 -4.59 -13.80
N LEU A 110 0.01 -5.14 -12.84
CA LEU A 110 -1.41 -5.48 -13.00
C LEU A 110 -2.35 -4.31 -12.63
N PHE A 111 -1.87 -3.40 -11.80
CA PHE A 111 -2.55 -2.15 -11.47
C PHE A 111 -1.87 -1.00 -12.22
N THR A 112 -2.66 -0.14 -12.86
CA THR A 112 -2.13 0.97 -13.63
C THR A 112 -2.87 2.28 -13.37
N ARG A 113 -2.13 3.38 -13.42
CA ARG A 113 -2.67 4.76 -13.33
C ARG A 113 -2.25 5.62 -14.51
N TRP A 114 -2.04 5.02 -15.68
CA TRP A 114 -1.73 5.74 -16.90
C TRP A 114 -2.69 6.92 -17.11
N THR A 115 -2.12 8.03 -17.59
CA THR A 115 -2.88 9.16 -18.11
C THR A 115 -3.65 8.69 -19.34
N GLU A 116 -4.78 9.33 -19.64
CA GLU A 116 -5.54 8.98 -20.84
C GLU A 116 -4.66 9.16 -22.08
N GLY A 117 -4.56 8.11 -22.90
CA GLY A 117 -3.66 8.06 -24.05
C GLY A 117 -2.32 7.35 -23.80
N GLU A 118 -1.96 7.09 -22.54
CA GLU A 118 -0.71 6.42 -22.17
C GLU A 118 -0.87 4.92 -21.89
N PRO A 119 0.19 4.11 -22.09
CA PRO A 119 1.51 4.48 -22.62
C PRO A 119 1.50 4.62 -24.15
N ASN A 120 2.02 5.74 -24.67
CA ASN A 120 1.89 6.10 -26.08
C ASN A 120 3.14 5.82 -26.94
N GLN A 121 4.31 5.55 -26.33
CA GLN A 121 5.59 5.34 -27.03
C GLN A 121 5.88 6.39 -28.11
N LEU A 122 5.69 7.66 -27.81
CA LEU A 122 5.97 8.74 -28.75
C LEU A 122 7.45 8.82 -29.14
N ALA A 123 8.36 8.34 -28.30
CA ALA A 123 9.77 8.16 -28.64
C ALA A 123 10.25 6.71 -28.51
N ALA A 124 11.31 6.38 -29.25
CA ALA A 124 11.83 5.01 -29.37
C ALA A 124 12.28 4.39 -28.02
N ASP A 125 12.63 5.22 -27.03
CA ASP A 125 13.22 4.82 -25.75
C ASP A 125 12.35 5.17 -24.52
N GLU A 126 11.03 5.36 -24.69
CA GLU A 126 10.10 5.67 -23.57
C GLU A 126 9.76 4.42 -22.75
N TRP A 127 10.77 3.88 -22.07
CA TRP A 127 10.65 2.61 -21.35
C TRP A 127 10.60 2.78 -19.84
N CYS A 128 10.49 4.01 -19.35
CA CYS A 128 10.44 4.31 -17.92
C CYS A 128 9.20 5.14 -17.61
N ALA A 129 8.56 4.87 -16.47
CA ALA A 129 7.38 5.61 -16.06
C ALA A 129 7.72 6.68 -15.03
N GLU A 130 7.08 7.83 -15.18
CA GLU A 130 7.02 8.89 -14.18
C GLU A 130 5.59 9.01 -13.63
N ALA A 131 5.46 9.58 -12.45
CA ALA A 131 4.17 9.96 -11.87
C ALA A 131 4.08 11.47 -11.68
N SER A 132 2.89 12.01 -11.94
CA SER A 132 2.54 13.40 -11.64
C SER A 132 2.03 13.56 -10.20
N SER A 133 1.85 14.81 -9.78
CA SER A 133 1.22 15.19 -8.51
C SER A 133 -0.21 14.68 -8.33
N SER A 134 -0.88 14.28 -9.42
CA SER A 134 -2.21 13.64 -9.38
C SER A 134 -2.15 12.12 -9.18
N GLY A 135 -0.95 11.53 -9.17
CA GLY A 135 -0.73 10.09 -9.13
C GLY A 135 -0.96 9.39 -10.46
N ARG A 136 -1.19 10.15 -11.55
CA ARG A 136 -1.27 9.63 -12.92
C ARG A 136 0.12 9.45 -13.51
N TRP A 137 0.27 8.40 -14.33
CA TRP A 137 1.55 7.98 -14.90
C TRP A 137 1.67 8.37 -16.36
N ASN A 138 2.92 8.55 -16.78
CA ASN A 138 3.31 8.80 -18.16
C ASN A 138 4.56 7.97 -18.47
N ASP A 139 4.69 7.40 -19.66
CA ASP A 139 5.94 6.84 -20.13
C ASP A 139 6.81 7.93 -20.77
N VAL A 140 8.11 7.83 -20.57
CA VAL A 140 9.07 8.83 -21.01
C VAL A 140 10.46 8.20 -21.10
N SER A 141 11.37 8.87 -21.82
CA SER A 141 12.75 8.41 -21.96
C SER A 141 13.40 8.21 -20.60
N CYS A 142 13.98 7.03 -20.38
CA CYS A 142 14.72 6.71 -19.16
C CYS A 142 15.94 7.63 -18.91
N ALA A 143 16.38 8.37 -19.93
CA ALA A 143 17.51 9.28 -19.87
C ALA A 143 17.18 10.67 -19.30
N GLU A 144 15.88 11.03 -19.19
CA GLU A 144 15.45 12.28 -18.57
C GLU A 144 15.95 12.38 -17.12
N LYS A 145 16.14 13.60 -16.61
CA LYS A 145 16.56 13.79 -15.22
C LYS A 145 15.39 14.29 -14.38
N LYS A 146 15.03 13.53 -13.36
CA LYS A 146 13.89 13.84 -12.48
C LYS A 146 14.21 13.45 -11.04
N ASP A 147 13.51 14.09 -10.13
CA ASP A 147 13.41 13.63 -8.76
C ASP A 147 12.70 12.27 -8.72
N PHE A 148 12.80 11.58 -7.61
CA PHE A 148 12.35 10.19 -7.54
C PHE A 148 11.89 9.80 -6.14
N ILE A 149 11.09 8.74 -6.06
CA ILE A 149 10.60 8.24 -4.78
C ILE A 149 11.14 6.83 -4.55
N CYS A 150 11.81 6.65 -3.42
CA CYS A 150 12.25 5.34 -2.94
C CYS A 150 11.23 4.79 -1.94
N TYR A 151 11.22 3.47 -1.75
CA TYR A 151 10.53 2.83 -0.64
C TYR A 151 11.46 2.03 0.27
N ASP A 152 11.03 1.87 1.52
CA ASP A 152 11.58 0.91 2.47
C ASP A 152 10.51 -0.04 2.99
N ARG A 153 10.93 -1.24 3.39
CA ARG A 153 10.14 -2.17 4.21
C ARG A 153 10.45 -1.87 5.67
N GLU A 154 9.42 -1.60 6.46
CA GLU A 154 9.52 -1.51 7.93
C GLU A 154 9.73 -2.87 8.58
#